data_AF-A0A7W1W2W6-F1
#
_entry.id   AF-A0A7W1W2W6-F1
#
_cell.length_a   1.000
_cell.length_b   1.000
_cell.length_c   1.000
_cell.angle_alpha   90.00
_cell.angle_beta   90.00
_cell.angle_gamma   90.00
#
_symmetry.space_group_name_H-M   'P 1'
#
loop_
_entity.id
_entity.type
_entity.pdbx_description
1 polymer ?
#
loop_
_entity_poly.entity_id
_entity_poly.type
_entity_poly.pdbx_seq_one_letter_code
_entity_poly.pdbx_strand_id
1 'polypeptide(L)'
;MKKRLALISLIIFALFSFAYRQTTESKRFDSSNQQSQTISEIKPQSVKAVAFGVSEKVSSFAPASPDEGSTSKKMGRAEAQARAVPNRKPFRKQVEGAIHDSDSAQAKFSDAPMPATSLSFDGLSNNDNAAAYGFRAVPPDTNGDVGPNHYVQSVNILTRVFDKSGNALTPPFKLSSIFSVLGTTCSQRNDGDPIVLY
;
A
#
# COMPACT_ATOMS: atom_id res chain seq x y z
N MET A 1 39.41 31.63 7.70
CA MET A 1 38.64 31.11 8.86
C MET A 1 37.46 30.21 8.45
N LYS A 2 36.61 30.60 7.48
CA LYS A 2 35.41 29.82 7.07
C LYS A 2 35.66 28.35 6.65
N LYS A 3 36.75 28.07 5.92
CA LYS A 3 37.09 26.69 5.47
C LYS A 3 37.46 25.74 6.61
N ARG A 4 38.07 26.25 7.69
CA ARG A 4 38.44 25.43 8.87
C ARG A 4 37.21 25.08 9.72
N LEU A 5 36.24 26.00 9.81
CA LEU A 5 34.97 25.77 10.52
C LEU A 5 34.09 24.72 9.80
N ALA A 6 34.06 24.76 8.46
CA ALA A 6 33.33 23.79 7.65
C ALA A 6 33.91 22.37 7.78
N LEU A 7 35.23 22.23 7.80
CA LEU A 7 35.90 20.94 7.98
C LEU A 7 35.60 20.35 9.37
N ILE A 8 35.61 21.17 10.41
CA ILE A 8 35.29 20.75 11.78
C ILE A 8 33.83 20.29 11.88
N SER A 9 32.88 21.01 11.27
CA SER A 9 31.47 20.57 11.23
C SER A 9 31.28 19.24 10.50
N LEU A 10 32.01 19.01 9.41
CA LEU A 10 31.92 17.77 8.63
C LEU A 10 32.46 16.56 9.43
N ILE A 11 33.55 16.76 10.18
CA ILE A 11 34.11 15.76 11.08
C ILE A 11 33.16 15.44 12.23
N ILE A 12 32.55 16.46 12.86
CA ILE A 12 31.56 16.27 13.93
C ILE A 12 30.35 15.50 13.40
N PHE A 13 29.84 15.85 12.22
CA PHE A 13 28.70 15.15 11.61
C PHE A 13 29.02 13.69 11.27
N ALA A 14 30.23 13.41 10.78
CA ALA A 14 30.70 12.04 10.51
C ALA A 14 30.84 11.21 11.79
N LEU A 15 31.37 11.80 12.87
CA LEU A 15 31.48 11.15 14.17
C LEU A 15 30.11 10.88 14.80
N PHE A 16 29.17 11.83 14.69
CA PHE A 16 27.79 11.63 15.17
C PHE A 16 27.06 10.54 14.39
N SER A 17 27.24 10.50 13.07
CA SER A 17 26.68 9.46 12.20
C SER A 17 27.27 8.07 12.49
N PHE A 18 28.54 8.00 12.91
CA PHE A 18 29.20 6.74 13.27
C PHE A 18 28.79 6.27 14.68
N ALA A 19 28.71 7.18 15.65
CA ALA A 19 28.30 6.87 17.02
C ALA A 19 26.82 6.45 17.13
N TYR A 20 25.97 6.91 16.22
CA TYR A 20 24.55 6.54 16.15
C TYR A 20 24.22 5.49 15.08
N ARG A 21 25.22 4.79 14.51
CA ARG A 21 24.95 3.56 13.76
C ARG A 21 24.44 2.50 14.73
N GLN A 22 23.13 2.38 14.86
CA GLN A 22 22.53 1.18 15.42
C GLN A 22 22.85 0.02 14.48
N THR A 23 23.71 -0.90 14.92
CA THR A 23 23.84 -2.21 14.30
C THR A 23 22.56 -2.97 14.59
N THR A 24 21.64 -3.02 13.62
CA THR A 24 20.48 -3.91 13.70
C THR A 24 20.97 -5.33 13.44
N GLU A 25 21.35 -6.06 14.48
CA GLU A 25 21.45 -7.51 14.41
C GLU A 25 20.05 -8.10 14.49
N SER A 26 19.56 -8.71 13.41
CA SER A 26 18.38 -9.58 13.50
C SER A 26 18.83 -10.95 14.01
N LYS A 27 18.60 -11.23 15.29
CA LYS A 27 18.72 -12.61 15.80
C LYS A 27 17.56 -13.44 15.26
N ARG A 28 17.85 -14.68 14.85
CA ARG A 28 16.81 -15.66 14.49
C ARG A 28 15.99 -15.95 15.74
N PHE A 29 14.68 -15.79 15.65
CA PHE A 29 13.75 -16.11 16.74
C PHE A 29 13.71 -17.64 16.90
N ASP A 30 14.22 -18.14 18.03
CA ASP A 30 14.25 -19.57 18.36
C ASP A 30 12.97 -19.94 19.13
N SER A 31 12.18 -20.85 18.56
CA SER A 31 10.73 -20.73 18.51
C SER A 31 9.94 -21.70 19.41
N SER A 32 10.46 -22.18 20.53
CA SER A 32 9.71 -23.14 21.36
C SER A 32 9.15 -22.56 22.66
N ASN A 33 9.92 -21.77 23.42
CA ASN A 33 9.46 -21.29 24.74
C ASN A 33 9.04 -19.81 24.79
N GLN A 34 9.64 -18.92 23.97
CA GLN A 34 9.29 -17.50 24.00
C GLN A 34 8.02 -17.16 23.21
N GLN A 35 7.71 -17.92 22.16
CA GLN A 35 6.49 -17.70 21.36
C GLN A 35 5.20 -17.87 22.17
N SER A 36 5.19 -18.84 23.09
CA SER A 36 4.05 -19.08 23.98
C SER A 36 3.82 -17.93 24.94
N GLN A 37 4.89 -17.32 25.47
CA GLN A 37 4.78 -16.17 26.37
C GLN A 37 4.33 -14.91 25.63
N THR A 38 4.94 -14.60 24.47
CA THR A 38 4.59 -13.40 23.71
C THR A 38 3.15 -13.42 23.18
N ILE A 39 2.64 -14.58 22.73
CA ILE A 39 1.24 -14.69 22.29
C ILE A 39 0.28 -14.66 23.48
N SER A 40 0.66 -15.22 24.64
CA SER A 40 -0.17 -15.17 25.85
C SER A 40 -0.35 -13.76 26.44
N GLU A 41 0.57 -12.85 26.13
CA GLU A 41 0.51 -11.44 26.56
C GLU A 41 -0.30 -10.55 25.60
N ILE A 42 -0.49 -10.96 24.35
CA ILE A 42 -1.29 -10.20 23.36
C ILE A 42 -2.76 -10.44 23.64
N LYS A 43 -3.41 -9.47 24.28
CA LYS A 43 -4.86 -9.44 24.42
C LYS A 43 -5.47 -8.75 23.20
N PRO A 44 -6.40 -9.39 22.45
CA PRO A 44 -7.08 -8.71 21.35
C PRO A 44 -7.80 -7.48 21.88
N GLN A 45 -7.58 -6.34 21.25
CA GLN A 45 -8.29 -5.11 21.57
C GLN A 45 -9.48 -4.98 20.65
N SER A 46 -10.69 -5.04 21.23
CA SER A 46 -11.92 -4.66 20.55
C SER A 46 -12.43 -3.39 21.21
N VAL A 47 -12.46 -2.31 20.44
CA VAL A 47 -13.01 -1.02 20.89
C VAL A 47 -14.25 -0.72 20.06
N LYS A 48 -15.24 -0.06 20.68
CA LYS A 48 -16.41 0.42 19.94
C LYS A 48 -15.99 1.57 19.02
N ALA A 49 -16.60 1.62 17.84
CA ALA A 49 -16.43 2.76 16.94
C ALA A 49 -16.84 4.06 17.66
N VAL A 50 -16.00 5.08 17.55
CA VAL A 50 -16.21 6.38 18.22
C VAL A 50 -17.20 7.25 17.43
N ALA A 51 -17.27 7.07 16.11
CA ALA A 51 -18.20 7.76 15.23
C ALA A 51 -18.44 6.98 13.93
N PHE A 52 -19.55 7.27 13.26
CA PHE A 52 -19.88 6.82 11.92
C PHE A 52 -20.17 8.02 11.05
N GLY A 53 -19.84 7.94 9.77
CA GLY A 53 -20.02 9.01 8.81
C GLY A 53 -20.34 8.45 7.45
N VAL A 54 -21.21 9.16 6.73
CA VAL A 54 -21.47 8.94 5.32
C VAL A 54 -20.88 10.14 4.60
N SER A 55 -19.95 9.89 3.67
CA SER A 55 -19.37 10.96 2.87
C SER A 55 -20.44 11.62 1.99
N GLU A 56 -20.09 12.78 1.43
CA GLU A 56 -20.88 13.35 0.34
C GLU A 56 -21.04 12.36 -0.82
N LYS A 57 -22.12 12.54 -1.59
CA LYS A 57 -22.39 11.72 -2.77
C LYS A 57 -21.25 11.86 -3.78
N VAL A 58 -20.86 10.77 -4.43
CA VAL A 58 -19.82 10.79 -5.49
C VAL A 58 -20.10 11.85 -6.57
N SER A 59 -21.38 12.12 -6.87
CA SER A 59 -21.78 13.16 -7.84
C SER A 59 -21.38 14.58 -7.45
N SER A 60 -21.02 14.85 -6.18
CA SER A 60 -20.52 16.16 -5.75
C SER A 60 -19.01 16.31 -5.90
N PHE A 61 -18.30 15.23 -6.26
CA PHE A 61 -16.87 15.26 -6.39
C PHE A 61 -16.51 15.95 -7.71
N ALA A 62 -15.34 16.58 -7.75
CA ALA A 62 -14.84 17.15 -9.00
C ALA A 62 -14.80 16.05 -10.08
N PRO A 63 -15.17 16.37 -11.34
CA PRO A 63 -15.00 15.41 -12.42
C PRO A 63 -13.53 15.03 -12.57
N ALA A 64 -13.27 13.82 -13.06
CA ALA A 64 -11.91 13.44 -13.40
C ALA A 64 -11.29 14.48 -14.34
N SER A 65 -10.15 15.04 -13.94
CA SER A 65 -9.28 15.72 -14.90
C SER A 65 -8.77 14.66 -15.89
N PRO A 66 -8.62 14.99 -17.18
CA PRO A 66 -7.87 14.13 -18.09
C PRO A 66 -6.54 13.83 -17.41
N ASP A 67 -6.15 12.54 -17.38
CA ASP A 67 -4.82 12.17 -16.92
C ASP A 67 -3.85 12.84 -17.92
N GLU A 68 -3.40 14.06 -17.62
CA GLU A 68 -2.27 14.66 -18.31
C GLU A 68 -1.15 13.69 -18.06
N GLY A 69 -0.87 12.84 -19.06
CA GLY A 69 0.15 11.84 -19.01
C GLY A 69 1.47 12.53 -18.67
N SER A 70 1.73 12.64 -17.37
CA SER A 70 2.94 13.17 -16.80
C SER A 70 3.99 12.13 -17.12
N THR A 71 4.45 12.19 -18.35
CA THR A 71 5.61 11.47 -18.88
C THR A 71 6.85 12.13 -18.30
N SER A 72 6.88 12.32 -16.97
CA SER A 72 8.14 12.47 -16.27
C SER A 72 8.91 11.19 -16.50
N LYS A 73 9.83 11.20 -17.49
CA LYS A 73 10.77 10.09 -17.78
C LYS A 73 11.45 9.59 -16.49
N LYS A 74 11.65 10.48 -15.51
CA LYS A 74 12.18 10.14 -14.18
C LYS A 74 11.22 9.25 -13.37
N MET A 75 9.93 9.56 -13.36
CA MET A 75 8.91 8.74 -12.67
C MET A 75 8.68 7.42 -13.39
N GLY A 76 8.60 7.40 -14.73
CA GLY A 76 8.44 6.17 -15.51
C GLY A 76 9.56 5.14 -15.26
N ARG A 77 10.83 5.59 -15.22
CA ARG A 77 11.96 4.71 -14.88
C ARG A 77 11.88 4.17 -13.46
N ALA A 78 11.58 5.04 -12.50
CA ALA A 78 11.43 4.59 -11.11
C ALA A 78 10.27 3.61 -10.97
N GLU A 79 9.19 3.77 -11.72
CA GLU A 79 8.03 2.86 -11.68
C GLU A 79 8.37 1.50 -12.29
N ALA A 80 9.03 1.49 -13.45
CA ALA A 80 9.56 0.27 -14.04
C ALA A 80 10.52 -0.47 -13.06
N GLN A 81 11.36 0.27 -12.34
CA GLN A 81 12.22 -0.28 -11.29
C GLN A 81 11.44 -0.78 -10.06
N ALA A 82 10.34 -0.12 -9.69
CA ALA A 82 9.47 -0.57 -8.60
C ALA A 82 8.63 -1.79 -8.97
N ARG A 83 8.23 -1.96 -10.24
CA ARG A 83 7.61 -3.20 -10.74
C ARG A 83 8.61 -4.36 -10.74
N ALA A 84 9.88 -4.05 -11.02
CA ALA A 84 10.97 -4.98 -10.90
C ALA A 84 11.55 -4.96 -9.48
N VAL A 85 10.76 -5.28 -8.45
CA VAL A 85 11.35 -5.67 -7.15
C VAL A 85 12.05 -7.02 -7.40
N PRO A 86 13.39 -7.09 -7.49
CA PRO A 86 14.03 -8.37 -7.65
C PRO A 86 13.71 -9.15 -6.38
N ASN A 87 13.07 -10.31 -6.52
CA ASN A 87 12.76 -11.19 -5.40
C ASN A 87 14.08 -11.79 -4.88
N ARG A 88 14.87 -10.97 -4.18
CA ARG A 88 16.18 -11.30 -3.59
C ARG A 88 16.02 -11.94 -2.22
N LYS A 89 14.80 -12.01 -1.69
CA LYS A 89 14.50 -12.98 -0.64
C LYS A 89 14.81 -14.33 -1.27
N PRO A 90 15.70 -15.16 -0.71
CA PRO A 90 15.76 -16.52 -1.16
C PRO A 90 14.32 -17.02 -0.99
N PHE A 91 13.65 -17.36 -2.10
CA PHE A 91 12.54 -18.30 -1.99
C PHE A 91 13.05 -19.38 -1.06
N ARG A 92 12.28 -19.71 0.00
CA ARG A 92 12.59 -20.87 0.81
C ARG A 92 12.95 -21.95 -0.21
N LYS A 93 14.24 -22.35 -0.25
CA LYS A 93 14.69 -23.39 -1.19
C LYS A 93 13.67 -24.49 -1.02
N GLN A 94 13.05 -24.91 -2.12
CA GLN A 94 12.13 -26.03 -2.07
C GLN A 94 12.88 -27.16 -1.36
N VAL A 95 12.46 -27.45 -0.13
CA VAL A 95 13.12 -28.48 0.67
C VAL A 95 12.58 -29.77 0.08
N GLU A 96 13.48 -30.56 -0.50
CA GLU A 96 13.12 -31.86 -1.04
C GLU A 96 12.53 -32.70 0.09
N GLY A 97 11.27 -33.12 -0.06
CA GLY A 97 10.51 -33.80 1.01
C GLY A 97 9.88 -32.89 2.07
N ALA A 98 9.83 -31.57 1.89
CA ALA A 98 8.96 -30.72 2.71
C ALA A 98 7.52 -31.20 2.57
N ILE A 99 6.95 -31.64 3.70
CA ILE A 99 5.53 -31.82 3.84
C ILE A 99 4.94 -30.40 3.84
N HIS A 100 4.52 -29.94 2.67
CA HIS A 100 3.55 -28.84 2.60
C HIS A 100 2.30 -29.30 3.36
N ASP A 101 1.62 -28.39 4.07
CA ASP A 101 0.30 -28.70 4.63
C ASP A 101 -0.48 -29.46 3.56
N SER A 102 -1.03 -30.61 3.91
CA SER A 102 -1.65 -31.56 2.98
C SER A 102 -3.00 -31.05 2.46
N ASP A 103 -2.99 -29.80 1.99
CA ASP A 103 -4.11 -29.11 1.36
C ASP A 103 -4.18 -29.41 -0.15
N SER A 104 -3.28 -30.27 -0.63
CA SER A 104 -3.37 -30.92 -1.93
C SER A 104 -4.69 -31.67 -2.14
N ALA A 105 -5.41 -32.00 -1.05
CA ALA A 105 -6.75 -32.57 -1.12
C ALA A 105 -7.88 -31.55 -1.38
N GLN A 106 -7.66 -30.24 -1.22
CA GLN A 106 -8.71 -29.22 -1.36
C GLN A 106 -8.61 -28.38 -2.64
N ALA A 107 -7.43 -28.25 -3.26
CA ALA A 107 -7.30 -27.54 -4.53
C ALA A 107 -7.40 -28.50 -5.73
N LYS A 108 -8.62 -28.97 -6.07
CA LYS A 108 -8.88 -29.48 -7.42
C LYS A 108 -8.83 -28.29 -8.38
N PHE A 109 -7.68 -28.04 -8.98
CA PHE A 109 -7.57 -27.06 -10.05
C PHE A 109 -8.46 -27.51 -11.22
N SER A 110 -9.33 -26.62 -11.67
CA SER A 110 -10.14 -26.86 -12.86
C SER A 110 -9.23 -26.78 -14.09
N ASP A 111 -9.28 -27.79 -14.96
CA ASP A 111 -8.63 -27.75 -16.28
C ASP A 111 -9.32 -26.75 -17.24
N ALA A 112 -10.52 -26.27 -16.90
CA ALA A 112 -11.19 -25.24 -17.67
C ALA A 112 -10.44 -23.90 -17.53
N PRO A 113 -10.09 -23.25 -18.66
CA PRO A 113 -9.45 -21.93 -18.61
C PRO A 113 -10.40 -20.93 -17.94
N MET A 114 -9.83 -20.02 -17.15
CA MET A 114 -10.60 -18.90 -16.61
C MET A 114 -11.21 -18.10 -17.78
N PRO A 115 -12.47 -17.65 -17.66
CA PRO A 115 -13.07 -16.78 -18.66
C PRO A 115 -12.19 -15.56 -18.93
N ALA A 116 -12.15 -15.11 -20.19
CA ALA A 116 -11.49 -13.87 -20.54
C ALA A 116 -12.16 -12.69 -19.81
N THR A 117 -11.37 -11.67 -19.48
CA THR A 117 -11.92 -10.45 -18.89
C THR A 117 -12.84 -9.76 -19.90
N SER A 118 -14.02 -9.33 -19.45
CA SER A 118 -14.94 -8.57 -20.30
C SER A 118 -14.44 -7.17 -20.62
N LEU A 119 -13.58 -6.62 -19.76
CA LEU A 119 -12.95 -5.30 -19.88
C LEU A 119 -11.65 -5.30 -19.07
N SER A 120 -10.65 -4.57 -19.55
CA SER A 120 -9.44 -4.24 -18.80
C SER A 120 -9.06 -2.80 -19.08
N PHE A 121 -8.71 -2.06 -18.03
CA PHE A 121 -8.27 -0.66 -18.11
C PHE A 121 -7.28 -0.38 -16.98
N ASP A 122 -6.50 0.68 -17.13
CA ASP A 122 -5.55 1.12 -16.12
C ASP A 122 -6.27 1.75 -14.92
N GLY A 123 -5.98 1.24 -13.73
CA GLY A 123 -6.47 1.78 -12.46
C GLY A 123 -5.52 2.78 -11.82
N LEU A 124 -5.68 3.00 -10.52
CA LEU A 124 -4.73 3.77 -9.72
C LEU A 124 -3.34 3.14 -9.72
N SER A 125 -2.34 3.99 -9.92
CA SER A 125 -0.93 3.65 -9.95
C SER A 125 -0.17 4.17 -8.71
N ASN A 126 1.06 3.70 -8.54
CA ASN A 126 1.96 4.28 -7.54
C ASN A 126 2.39 5.71 -7.90
N ASN A 127 2.31 6.12 -9.16
CA ASN A 127 2.56 7.51 -9.54
C ASN A 127 1.46 8.44 -9.03
N ASP A 128 0.22 7.97 -8.95
CA ASP A 128 -0.87 8.76 -8.37
C ASP A 128 -0.61 9.03 -6.89
N ASN A 129 -0.17 8.00 -6.16
CA ASN A 129 0.28 8.14 -4.77
C ASN A 129 1.43 9.14 -4.63
N ALA A 130 2.43 9.07 -5.54
CA ALA A 130 3.54 10.03 -5.56
C ALA A 130 3.10 11.46 -5.91
N ALA A 131 2.14 11.63 -6.82
CA ALA A 131 1.61 12.94 -7.17
C ALA A 131 0.84 13.56 -6.00
N ALA A 132 0.10 12.75 -5.24
CA ALA A 132 -0.70 13.23 -4.11
C ALA A 132 0.12 13.47 -2.83
N TYR A 133 1.20 12.71 -2.60
CA TYR A 133 1.93 12.71 -1.32
C TYR A 133 3.45 12.88 -1.41
N GLY A 134 4.03 12.93 -2.63
CA GLY A 134 5.47 13.06 -2.84
C GLY A 134 6.26 11.75 -2.65
N PHE A 135 5.60 10.64 -2.31
CA PHE A 135 6.22 9.33 -2.17
C PHE A 135 5.32 8.23 -2.72
N ARG A 136 5.91 7.07 -3.01
CA ARG A 136 5.17 5.88 -3.47
C ARG A 136 4.95 4.92 -2.30
N ALA A 137 3.74 4.43 -2.15
CA ALA A 137 3.43 3.32 -1.26
C ALA A 137 3.63 2.00 -2.02
N VAL A 138 4.71 1.27 -1.71
CA VAL A 138 5.11 0.04 -2.39
C VAL A 138 5.35 -1.06 -1.34
N PRO A 139 4.83 -2.30 -1.53
CA PRO A 139 3.99 -2.75 -2.65
C PRO A 139 2.62 -2.05 -2.67
N PRO A 140 1.90 -2.07 -3.80
CA PRO A 140 0.55 -1.52 -3.86
C PRO A 140 -0.46 -2.43 -3.16
N ASP A 141 -1.20 -1.87 -2.20
CA ASP A 141 -2.32 -2.53 -1.54
C ASP A 141 -3.62 -2.18 -2.29
N THR A 142 -3.96 -3.00 -3.30
CA THR A 142 -5.09 -2.78 -4.19
C THR A 142 -6.35 -3.46 -3.67
N ASN A 143 -7.41 -2.69 -3.46
CA ASN A 143 -8.75 -3.16 -3.16
C ASN A 143 -9.76 -2.51 -4.10
N GLY A 144 -10.88 -3.17 -4.39
CA GLY A 144 -11.91 -2.60 -5.21
C GLY A 144 -13.09 -3.53 -5.39
N ASP A 145 -14.25 -2.96 -5.68
CA ASP A 145 -15.47 -3.71 -5.92
C ASP A 145 -16.32 -3.09 -7.03
N VAL A 146 -17.13 -3.94 -7.65
CA VAL A 146 -17.88 -3.66 -8.86
C VAL A 146 -19.37 -3.63 -8.56
N GLY A 147 -19.94 -2.43 -8.61
CA GLY A 147 -21.39 -2.24 -8.59
C GLY A 147 -22.06 -2.29 -9.99
N PRO A 148 -23.39 -2.11 -10.04
CA PRO A 148 -24.21 -2.06 -11.24
C PRO A 148 -23.72 -1.00 -12.21
N ASN A 149 -23.31 0.16 -11.67
CA ASN A 149 -23.00 1.35 -12.47
C ASN A 149 -21.53 1.78 -12.38
N HIS A 150 -20.78 1.30 -11.39
CA HIS A 150 -19.44 1.82 -11.11
C HIS A 150 -18.49 0.72 -10.65
N TYR A 151 -17.21 0.95 -10.87
CA TYR A 151 -16.13 0.28 -10.17
C TYR A 151 -15.49 1.28 -9.23
N VAL A 152 -15.33 0.92 -7.96
CA VAL A 152 -14.65 1.75 -6.96
C VAL A 152 -13.35 1.04 -6.59
N GLN A 153 -12.24 1.75 -6.70
CA GLN A 153 -10.92 1.23 -6.38
C GLN A 153 -10.27 2.06 -5.29
N SER A 154 -9.61 1.39 -4.35
CA SER A 154 -8.66 2.00 -3.45
C SER A 154 -7.29 1.36 -3.63
N VAL A 155 -6.24 2.18 -3.69
CA VAL A 155 -4.85 1.72 -3.75
C VAL A 155 -4.03 2.48 -2.74
N ASN A 156 -3.66 1.81 -1.65
CA ASN A 156 -3.03 2.41 -0.47
C ASN A 156 -3.86 3.57 0.10
N ILE A 157 -3.45 4.80 -0.16
CA ILE A 157 -3.97 6.05 0.44
C ILE A 157 -4.77 6.91 -0.53
N LEU A 158 -5.15 6.34 -1.68
CA LEU A 158 -5.98 6.97 -2.71
C LEU A 158 -7.14 6.08 -3.11
N THR A 159 -8.26 6.72 -3.44
CA THR A 159 -9.47 6.10 -3.97
C THR A 159 -9.86 6.78 -5.29
N ARG A 160 -10.42 6.01 -6.22
CA ARG A 160 -10.92 6.51 -7.52
C ARG A 160 -12.16 5.73 -7.93
N VAL A 161 -13.13 6.42 -8.56
CA VAL A 161 -14.34 5.81 -9.09
C VAL A 161 -14.29 5.81 -10.61
N PHE A 162 -14.67 4.69 -11.21
CA PHE A 162 -14.72 4.47 -12.65
C PHE A 162 -16.13 4.09 -13.09
N ASP A 163 -16.47 4.41 -14.34
CA ASP A 163 -17.64 3.84 -14.99
C ASP A 163 -17.40 2.37 -15.41
N LYS A 164 -18.44 1.72 -15.91
CA LYS A 164 -18.39 0.32 -16.38
C LYS A 164 -17.61 0.12 -17.69
N SER A 165 -17.18 1.21 -18.32
CA SER A 165 -16.34 1.21 -19.53
C SER A 165 -14.86 1.48 -19.20
N GLY A 166 -14.53 1.73 -17.93
CA GLY A 166 -13.17 1.99 -17.46
C GLY A 166 -12.77 3.46 -17.46
N ASN A 167 -13.69 4.39 -17.74
CA ASN A 167 -13.38 5.81 -17.66
C ASN A 167 -13.42 6.27 -16.21
N ALA A 168 -12.41 7.03 -15.79
CA ALA A 168 -12.42 7.66 -14.48
C ALA A 168 -13.54 8.71 -14.41
N LEU A 169 -14.35 8.63 -13.35
CA LEU A 169 -15.40 9.61 -13.05
C LEU A 169 -14.93 10.67 -12.06
N THR A 170 -13.96 10.32 -11.20
CA THR A 170 -13.33 11.23 -10.23
C THR A 170 -11.82 11.32 -10.48
N PRO A 171 -11.16 12.42 -10.05
CA PRO A 171 -9.73 12.38 -9.83
C PRO A 171 -9.42 11.37 -8.69
N PRO A 172 -8.16 10.92 -8.55
CA PRO A 172 -7.72 10.27 -7.32
C PRO A 172 -7.96 11.19 -6.12
N PHE A 173 -8.66 10.70 -5.10
CA PHE A 173 -8.90 11.44 -3.86
C PHE A 173 -8.37 10.69 -2.65
N LYS A 174 -8.07 11.43 -1.59
CA LYS A 174 -7.44 10.90 -0.37
C LYS A 174 -8.45 10.06 0.41
N LEU A 175 -8.00 8.95 0.99
CA LEU A 175 -8.84 8.12 1.87
C LEU A 175 -9.49 8.95 3.00
N SER A 176 -8.75 9.89 3.59
CA SER A 176 -9.22 10.77 4.65
C SER A 176 -10.37 11.69 4.24
N SER A 177 -10.54 11.99 2.94
CA SER A 177 -11.62 12.88 2.49
C SER A 177 -13.00 12.25 2.65
N ILE A 178 -13.09 10.91 2.65
CA ILE A 178 -14.33 10.16 2.93
C ILE A 178 -14.80 10.43 4.37
N PHE A 179 -13.85 10.61 5.29
CA PHE A 179 -14.11 10.85 6.71
C PHE A 179 -14.24 12.34 7.07
N SER A 180 -14.27 13.25 6.09
CA SER A 180 -14.38 14.69 6.30
C SER A 180 -15.55 15.10 7.19
N VAL A 181 -16.70 14.43 7.03
CA VAL A 181 -17.93 14.65 7.81
C VAL A 181 -17.76 14.40 9.32
N LEU A 182 -16.79 13.58 9.72
CA LEU A 182 -16.58 13.24 11.12
C LEU A 182 -15.93 14.39 11.91
N GLY A 183 -15.19 15.28 11.25
CA GLY A 183 -14.47 16.37 11.93
C GLY A 183 -13.42 15.89 12.95
N THR A 184 -13.04 14.62 12.95
CA THR A 184 -12.06 14.02 13.87
C THR A 184 -10.68 13.91 13.22
N THR A 185 -9.71 13.34 13.94
CA THR A 185 -8.39 13.00 13.39
C THR A 185 -8.47 12.14 12.12
N CYS A 186 -9.53 11.33 11.95
CA CYS A 186 -9.74 10.48 10.76
C CYS A 186 -9.95 11.30 9.48
N SER A 187 -10.41 12.56 9.55
CA SER A 187 -10.53 13.42 8.37
C SER A 187 -9.19 13.98 7.88
N GLN A 188 -8.15 13.89 8.72
CA GLN A 188 -6.84 14.50 8.49
C GLN A 188 -5.74 13.49 8.22
N ARG A 189 -6.00 12.19 8.47
CA ARG A 189 -5.02 11.12 8.36
C ARG A 189 -5.55 10.01 7.44
N ASN A 190 -4.66 9.43 6.66
CA ASN A 190 -4.97 8.30 5.76
C ASN A 190 -4.51 6.98 6.40
N ASP A 191 -4.72 6.85 7.71
CA ASP A 191 -4.38 5.64 8.42
C ASP A 191 -5.43 4.56 8.12
N GLY A 192 -4.98 3.37 7.76
CA GLY A 192 -5.85 2.20 7.52
C GLY A 192 -5.55 1.49 6.20
N ASP A 193 -6.27 0.39 5.98
CA ASP A 193 -6.27 -0.40 4.75
C ASP A 193 -7.74 -0.61 4.33
N PRO A 194 -8.24 0.16 3.34
CA PRO A 194 -9.66 0.18 3.02
C PRO A 194 -10.09 -1.08 2.28
N ILE A 195 -11.24 -1.62 2.69
CA ILE A 195 -11.98 -2.64 1.95
C ILE A 195 -13.17 -1.96 1.29
N VAL A 196 -13.23 -2.03 -0.04
CA VAL A 196 -14.37 -1.60 -0.85
C VAL A 196 -15.36 -2.77 -0.91
N LEU A 197 -16.62 -2.49 -0.61
CA LEU A 197 -17.71 -3.47 -0.66
C LEU A 197 -18.88 -2.87 -1.43
N TYR A 198 -19.44 -3.64 -2.36
CA TYR A 198 -20.66 -3.32 -3.10
C TYR A 198 -21.78 -4.34 -2.83
#